data_AF-G3C9E8-F1
#
_entry.id   AF-G3C9E8-F1
#
_cell.length_a   1.000
_cell.length_b   1.000
_cell.length_c   1.000
_cell.angle_alpha   90.00
_cell.angle_beta   90.00
_cell.angle_gamma   90.00
#
_symmetry.space_group_name_H-M   'P 1'
#
loop_
_entity.id
_entity.type
_entity.pdbx_description
1 polymer ?
#
loop_
_entity_poly.entity_id
_entity_poly.type
_entity_poly.pdbx_seq_one_letter_code
_entity_poly.pdbx_strand_id
1 'polypeptide(L)'
;MSEGEREYVVPLDRVLLAPKYRRAEKAVSVLRSFVARHVRARASDVKLDPALNELIWSRGIRASWRRIRVKVSKEEDKYRVSLP
;
A
#
# COMPACT_ATOMS: atom_id res chain seq x y z
N MET A 1 11.26 14.66 -17.30
CA MET A 1 10.16 13.69 -17.12
C MET A 1 10.68 12.63 -16.17
N SER A 2 10.26 12.65 -14.91
CA SER A 2 10.88 11.87 -13.83
C SER A 2 10.64 10.37 -14.00
N GLU A 3 11.72 9.60 -14.22
CA GLU A 3 11.74 8.23 -14.75
C GLU A 3 11.33 7.13 -13.75
N GLY A 4 10.44 7.43 -12.81
CA GLY A 4 10.11 6.50 -11.72
C GLY A 4 8.82 6.75 -10.95
N GLU A 5 8.01 7.73 -11.35
CA GLU A 5 6.72 7.97 -10.69
C GLU A 5 5.62 7.17 -11.39
N ARG A 6 4.98 6.26 -10.65
CA ARG A 6 3.84 5.48 -11.16
C ARG A 6 2.69 5.58 -10.18
N GLU A 7 1.54 5.99 -10.68
CA GLU A 7 0.29 5.92 -9.94
C GLU A 7 -0.35 4.55 -10.16
N TYR A 8 -0.71 3.89 -9.07
CA TYR A 8 -1.41 2.60 -9.10
C TYR A 8 -2.70 2.67 -8.32
N VAL A 9 -3.72 1.99 -8.84
CA VAL A 9 -4.94 1.67 -8.10
C VAL A 9 -4.80 0.26 -7.55
N VAL A 10 -4.59 0.12 -6.25
CA VAL A 10 -4.42 -1.17 -5.60
C VAL A 10 -5.77 -1.74 -5.20
N PRO A 11 -6.17 -2.91 -5.72
CA PRO A 11 -7.33 -3.63 -5.21
C PRO A 11 -7.00 -4.25 -3.85
N LEU A 12 -7.89 -4.06 -2.88
CA LEU A 12 -7.79 -4.61 -1.52
C LEU A 12 -8.91 -5.60 -1.21
N ASP A 13 -9.47 -6.23 -2.25
CA ASP A 13 -10.44 -7.32 -2.18
C ASP A 13 -10.02 -8.43 -1.20
N ARG A 14 -8.73 -8.77 -1.19
CA ARG A 14 -8.15 -9.78 -0.29
C ARG A 14 -8.23 -9.43 1.20
N VAL A 15 -8.48 -8.17 1.54
CA VAL A 15 -8.68 -7.73 2.95
C VAL A 15 -9.98 -8.29 3.51
N LEU A 16 -11.00 -8.54 2.67
CA LEU A 16 -12.28 -9.10 3.11
C LEU A 16 -12.17 -10.53 3.64
N LEU A 17 -11.19 -11.29 3.15
CA LEU A 17 -10.90 -12.66 3.59
C LEU A 17 -10.34 -12.71 5.01
N ALA A 18 -9.75 -11.62 5.50
CA ALA A 18 -9.21 -11.56 6.85
C ALA A 18 -10.31 -11.33 7.91
N PRO A 19 -10.14 -11.86 9.13
CA PRO A 19 -11.01 -11.56 10.26
C PRO A 19 -11.15 -10.06 10.48
N LYS A 20 -12.35 -9.62 10.89
CA LYS A 20 -12.70 -8.19 11.02
C LYS A 20 -11.69 -7.39 11.87
N TYR A 21 -11.09 -8.02 12.87
CA TYR A 21 -10.14 -7.37 13.79
C TYR A 21 -8.70 -7.30 13.27
N ARG A 22 -8.38 -7.78 12.06
CA ARG A 22 -7.02 -7.67 11.46
C ARG A 22 -7.04 -7.05 10.06
N ARG A 23 -8.14 -6.40 9.69
CA ARG A 23 -8.31 -5.93 8.30
C ARG A 23 -7.37 -4.79 7.96
N ALA A 24 -7.15 -3.85 8.88
CA ALA A 24 -6.16 -2.78 8.68
C ALA A 24 -4.75 -3.34 8.48
N GLU A 25 -4.31 -4.28 9.34
CA GLU A 25 -3.02 -4.95 9.21
C GLU A 25 -2.90 -5.71 7.88
N LYS A 26 -3.97 -6.41 7.47
CA LYS A 26 -3.99 -7.12 6.19
C LYS A 26 -3.92 -6.15 5.01
N ALA A 27 -4.56 -4.98 5.09
CA ALA A 27 -4.50 -3.96 4.04
C ALA A 27 -3.07 -3.47 3.82
N VAL A 28 -2.33 -3.19 4.89
CA VAL A 28 -0.90 -2.82 4.81
C VAL A 28 -0.06 -3.93 4.19
N SER A 29 -0.29 -5.18 4.60
CA SER A 29 0.40 -6.34 4.03
C SER A 29 0.13 -6.53 2.54
N VAL A 30 -1.15 -6.47 2.13
CA VAL A 30 -1.55 -6.59 0.71
C VAL A 30 -0.95 -5.46 -0.11
N LEU A 31 -0.96 -4.23 0.42
CA LEU A 31 -0.39 -3.08 -0.25
C LEU A 31 1.13 -3.26 -0.47
N ARG A 32 1.84 -3.73 0.57
CA ARG A 32 3.27 -4.03 0.48
C ARG A 32 3.58 -5.11 -0.57
N SER A 33 2.81 -6.20 -0.57
CA SER A 33 2.95 -7.26 -1.57
C SER A 33 2.64 -6.79 -3.00
N PHE A 34 1.64 -5.93 -3.17
CA PHE A 34 1.26 -5.39 -4.47
C PHE A 34 2.37 -4.53 -5.07
N VAL A 35 2.93 -3.62 -4.27
CA VAL A 35 4.04 -2.74 -4.70
C VAL A 35 5.29 -3.57 -4.99
N ALA A 36 5.66 -4.50 -4.10
CA ALA A 36 6.81 -5.39 -4.31
C ALA A 36 6.70 -6.16 -5.63
N ARG A 37 5.51 -6.67 -5.97
CA ARG A 37 5.25 -7.37 -7.23
C ARG A 37 5.39 -6.47 -8.46
N HIS A 38 4.87 -5.24 -8.41
CA HIS A 38 4.85 -4.34 -9.58
C HIS A 38 6.18 -3.69 -9.88
N VAL A 39 6.97 -3.40 -8.84
CA VAL A 39 8.29 -2.78 -9.03
C VAL A 39 9.43 -3.81 -9.00
N ARG A 40 9.10 -5.11 -9.02
CA ARG A 40 10.05 -6.25 -8.97
C ARG A 40 11.12 -6.06 -7.88
N ALA A 41 10.69 -5.59 -6.72
CA ALA A 41 11.53 -5.29 -5.58
C ALA A 41 11.28 -6.28 -4.45
N ARG A 42 12.20 -6.38 -3.48
CA ARG A 42 11.93 -7.17 -2.27
C ARG A 42 10.95 -6.39 -1.40
N ALA A 43 10.08 -7.11 -0.69
CA ALA A 43 9.10 -6.49 0.21
C ALA A 43 9.74 -5.65 1.34
N SER A 44 11.01 -5.91 1.65
CA SER A 44 11.81 -5.15 2.62
C SER A 44 12.14 -3.73 2.16
N ASP A 45 12.23 -3.51 0.84
CA ASP A 45 12.63 -2.23 0.24
C ASP A 45 11.42 -1.29 0.02
N VAL A 46 10.21 -1.80 0.30
CA VAL A 46 8.97 -1.03 0.24
C VAL A 46 8.72 -0.36 1.59
N LYS A 47 8.86 0.97 1.59
CA LYS A 47 8.51 1.83 2.72
C LYS A 47 7.17 2.51 2.44
N LEU A 48 6.21 2.23 3.32
CA LEU A 48 4.96 2.97 3.33
C LEU A 48 5.17 4.30 4.03
N ASP A 49 4.63 5.37 3.45
CA ASP A 49 4.62 6.65 4.11
C ASP A 49 3.67 6.61 5.33
N PRO A 50 4.02 7.24 6.47
CA PRO A 50 3.16 7.30 7.65
C PRO A 50 1.75 7.83 7.34
N ALA A 51 1.62 8.82 6.45
CA ALA A 51 0.33 9.40 6.09
C ALA A 51 -0.62 8.37 5.43
N LEU A 52 -0.06 7.46 4.62
CA LEU A 52 -0.84 6.39 4.01
C LEU A 52 -1.28 5.37 5.06
N ASN A 53 -0.41 5.06 6.02
CA ASN A 53 -0.77 4.19 7.13
C ASN A 53 -1.88 4.82 7.97
N GLU A 54 -1.72 6.06 8.41
CA GLU A 54 -2.76 6.79 9.17
C GLU A 54 -4.10 6.83 8.42
N LEU A 55 -4.08 7.03 7.09
CA LEU A 55 -5.30 6.97 6.29
C LEU A 55 -5.95 5.60 6.35
N ILE A 56 -5.18 4.51 6.23
CA ILE A 56 -5.70 3.14 6.36
C ILE A 56 -6.33 2.91 7.74
N TRP A 57 -5.67 3.40 8.80
CA TRP A 57 -6.09 3.24 10.19
C TRP A 57 -7.20 4.22 10.63
N SER A 58 -7.43 5.32 9.89
CA SER A 58 -8.43 6.35 10.21
C SER A 58 -9.86 5.81 10.31
N ARG A 59 -10.18 4.78 9.52
CA ARG A 59 -11.49 4.10 9.53
C ARG A 59 -11.59 2.98 10.59
N GLY A 60 -10.53 2.80 11.38
CA GLY A 60 -10.41 1.78 12.41
C GLY A 60 -10.02 0.40 11.89
N ILE A 61 -9.75 -0.51 12.82
CA ILE A 61 -9.21 -1.85 12.53
C ILE A 61 -10.15 -2.74 11.69
N ARG A 62 -11.45 -2.43 11.70
CA ARG A 62 -12.51 -3.16 11.00
C ARG A 62 -12.78 -2.65 9.57
N ALA A 63 -12.14 -1.54 9.20
CA ALA A 63 -12.32 -0.92 7.90
C ALA A 63 -12.01 -1.90 6.77
N SER A 64 -12.90 -1.94 5.77
CA SER A 64 -12.67 -2.69 4.54
C SER A 64 -12.52 -1.72 3.39
N TRP A 65 -11.27 -1.44 3.05
CA TRP A 65 -10.92 -0.69 1.86
C TRP A 65 -11.07 -1.63 0.65
N ARG A 66 -11.77 -1.19 -0.40
CA ARG A 66 -11.90 -1.97 -1.64
C ARG A 66 -10.84 -1.61 -2.67
N ARG A 67 -10.48 -0.32 -2.74
CA ARG A 67 -9.48 0.23 -3.66
C ARG A 67 -8.76 1.38 -2.96
N ILE A 68 -7.45 1.48 -3.13
CA ILE A 68 -6.65 2.64 -2.68
C ILE A 68 -5.81 3.09 -3.87
N ARG A 69 -5.84 4.40 -4.14
CA ARG A 69 -4.93 5.03 -5.09
C ARG A 69 -3.64 5.37 -4.36
N VAL A 70 -2.53 4.93 -4.91
CA VAL A 70 -1.20 5.19 -4.35
C VAL A 70 -0.27 5.69 -5.43
N LYS A 71 0.51 6.69 -5.10
CA LYS A 71 1.63 7.13 -5.90
C LYS A 71 2.88 6.41 -5.40
N VAL A 72 3.56 5.70 -6.28
CA VAL A 72 4.83 5.04 -5.99
C VAL A 72 5.93 5.85 -6.63
N SER A 73 6.83 6.37 -5.80
CA SER A 73 8.06 7.04 -6.24
C SER A 73 9.23 6.11 -5.98
N LYS A 74 10.06 5.90 -7.00
CA LYS A 74 11.33 5.19 -6.90
C LYS A 74 12.42 6.18 -6.49
N GLU A 75 12.89 6.10 -5.26
CA GLU A 75 14.24 6.56 -4.90
C GLU A 75 15.19 5.37 -5.06
N GLU A 76 16.43 5.58 -5.49
CA GLU A 76 17.33 4.58 -6.10
C GLU A 76 17.38 3.20 -5.43
N ASP A 77 17.22 3.12 -4.10
CA ASP A 77 17.17 1.87 -3.32
C ASP A 77 15.85 1.62 -2.55
N LYS A 78 14.89 2.56 -2.54
CA LYS A 78 13.68 2.51 -1.70
C LYS A 78 12.45 2.99 -2.45
N TYR A 79 11.37 2.21 -2.35
CA TYR A 79 10.08 2.59 -2.92
C TYR A 79 9.24 3.28 -1.86
N ARG A 80 8.95 4.57 -2.08
CA ARG A 80 8.06 5.35 -1.23
C ARG A 80 6.66 5.34 -1.81
N VAL A 81 5.68 4.98 -0.98
CA VAL A 81 4.27 4.94 -1.35
C VAL A 81 3.55 6.10 -0.65
N SER A 82 3.16 7.13 -1.40
CA SER A 82 2.45 8.30 -0.88
C SER A 82 1.00 8.34 -1.39
N LEU A 83 0.17 9.12 -0.70
CA LEU A 83 -1.11 9.53 -1.25
C LEU A 83 -0.84 10.43 -2.48
N PRO A 84 -1.72 10.40 -3.50
CA PRO A 84 -1.67 11.36 -4.59
C PRO A 84 -1.94 12.79 -4.09
#